data_AF-A0A0F9CQR6-F1
#
_entry.id   AF-A0A0F9CQR6-F1
#
_cell.length_a   1.000
_cell.length_b   1.000
_cell.length_c   1.000
_cell.angle_alpha   90.00
_cell.angle_beta   90.00
_cell.angle_gamma   90.00
#
_symmetry.space_group_name_H-M   'P 1'
#
loop_
_entity.id
_entity.type
_entity.pdbx_description
1 polymer ?
#
loop_
_entity_poly.entity_id
_entity_poly.type
_entity_poly.pdbx_seq_one_letter_code
_entity_poly.pdbx_strand_id
1 'polypeptide(L)'
;MSAPIDVIRDTLAEYAPNYDPMVAEVVMATIVANKLKGPPVWLMLVAPPSVGKTIVLEPLEFLPNTALLSKITDKTLISGAHDHNGQPASLLLQLGNTPTIVIKDLGILLQTTRMNNTTIFGQFREMYDGHIDARFGT
;
A
#
# COMPACT_ATOMS: atom_id res chain seq x y z
N MET A 1 8.78 26.31 16.37
CA MET A 1 7.79 25.27 16.08
C MET A 1 8.56 24.17 15.36
N SER A 2 8.69 22.98 15.93
CA SER A 2 9.31 21.85 15.23
C SER A 2 8.47 21.51 14.01
N ALA A 3 9.10 21.07 12.91
CA ALA A 3 8.35 20.62 11.76
C ALA A 3 7.60 19.32 12.13
N PRO A 4 6.41 19.04 11.57
CA PRO A 4 5.68 17.81 11.87
C PRO A 4 6.50 16.52 11.67
N ILE A 5 7.47 16.54 10.75
CA ILE A 5 8.39 15.43 10.51
C ILE A 5 9.38 15.21 11.67
N ASP A 6 9.75 16.26 12.40
CA ASP A 6 10.65 16.16 13.54
C ASP A 6 9.96 15.39 14.68
N VAL A 7 8.65 15.58 14.89
CA VAL A 7 7.87 14.81 15.86
C VAL A 7 7.88 13.32 15.52
N ILE A 8 7.73 12.97 14.25
CA ILE A 8 7.78 11.57 13.79
C ILE A 8 9.19 11.00 14.02
N ARG A 9 10.23 11.76 13.70
CA ARG A 9 11.63 11.36 13.90
C ARG A 9 11.93 11.09 15.37
N ASP A 10 11.55 12.02 16.26
CA ASP A 10 11.77 11.91 17.69
C ASP A 10 11.00 10.72 18.28
N THR A 11 9.75 10.53 17.85
CA THR A 11 8.94 9.37 18.25
C THR A 11 9.59 8.05 17.82
N LEU A 12 10.09 7.96 16.57
CA LEU A 12 10.76 6.75 16.10
C LEU A 12 12.08 6.49 16.82
N ALA A 13 12.85 7.52 17.12
CA ALA A 13 14.07 7.40 17.90
C ALA A 13 13.80 6.87 19.32
N GLU A 14 12.66 7.23 19.92
CA GLU A 14 12.22 6.74 21.23
C GLU A 14 11.75 5.27 21.18
N TYR A 15 10.82 4.94 20.28
CA TYR A 15 10.19 3.61 20.23
C TYR A 15 11.03 2.56 19.50
N ALA A 16 11.90 2.99 18.58
CA ALA A 16 12.72 2.13 17.74
C ALA A 16 14.13 2.71 17.55
N PRO A 17 14.95 2.82 18.61
CA PRO A 17 16.23 3.54 18.60
C PRO A 17 17.28 2.99 17.61
N ASN A 18 17.13 1.72 17.19
CA ASN A 18 18.01 1.08 16.20
C ASN A 18 17.47 1.18 14.76
N TYR A 19 16.33 1.83 14.57
CA TYR A 19 15.70 2.00 13.27
C TYR A 19 16.11 3.34 12.67
N ASP A 20 16.53 3.33 11.40
CA ASP A 20 16.93 4.56 10.72
C ASP A 20 15.70 5.46 10.49
N PRO A 21 15.65 6.66 11.11
CA PRO A 21 14.52 7.55 10.96
C PRO A 21 14.33 8.07 9.53
N MET A 22 15.38 8.07 8.70
CA MET A 22 15.25 8.46 7.29
C MET A 22 14.27 7.57 6.53
N VAL A 23 14.06 6.31 6.97
CA VAL A 23 13.10 5.43 6.31
C VAL A 23 11.67 5.97 6.45
N ALA A 24 11.31 6.54 7.59
CA ALA A 24 9.99 7.17 7.75
C ALA A 24 9.84 8.42 6.88
N GLU A 25 10.90 9.20 6.70
CA GLU A 25 10.92 10.33 5.78
C GLU A 25 10.68 9.89 4.34
N VAL A 26 11.34 8.81 3.89
CA VAL A 26 11.14 8.25 2.55
C VAL A 26 9.72 7.73 2.37
N VAL A 27 9.17 7.01 3.36
CA VAL A 27 7.77 6.53 3.32
C VAL A 27 6.80 7.70 3.21
N MET A 28 6.95 8.73 4.05
CA MET A 28 6.09 9.91 4.03
C MET A 28 6.25 10.72 2.74
N ALA A 29 7.47 10.85 2.23
CA ALA A 29 7.75 11.50 0.96
C ALA A 29 7.06 10.77 -0.20
N THR A 30 7.04 9.44 -0.20
CA THR A 30 6.29 8.64 -1.19
C THR A 30 4.78 8.92 -1.11
N ILE A 31 4.20 8.99 0.08
CA ILE A 31 2.78 9.33 0.25
C ILE A 31 2.49 10.74 -0.28
N VAL A 32 3.31 11.72 0.07
CA VAL A 32 3.14 13.11 -0.37
C VAL A 32 3.33 13.23 -1.89
N ALA A 33 4.33 12.56 -2.46
CA ALA A 33 4.60 12.58 -3.90
C ALA A 33 3.38 12.12 -4.71
N ASN A 34 2.67 11.08 -4.25
CA ASN A 34 1.47 10.58 -4.91
C ASN A 34 0.21 11.46 -4.72
N LYS A 35 0.28 12.51 -3.89
CA LYS A 35 -0.75 13.56 -3.83
C LYS A 35 -0.51 14.68 -4.84
N LEU A 36 0.68 14.74 -5.43
CA LEU A 36 1.04 15.70 -6.47
C LEU A 36 0.63 15.16 -7.84
N LYS A 37 0.47 16.06 -8.83
CA LYS A 37 0.24 15.66 -10.21
C LYS A 37 1.54 15.10 -10.79
N GLY A 38 1.51 13.87 -11.27
CA GLY A 38 2.65 13.23 -11.90
C GLY A 38 2.49 11.72 -12.00
N PRO A 39 3.52 11.01 -12.52
CA PRO A 39 3.59 9.56 -12.48
C PRO A 39 3.55 9.04 -11.02
N PRO A 40 2.93 7.88 -10.77
CA PRO A 40 2.88 7.32 -9.43
C PRO A 40 4.27 6.90 -8.94
N VAL A 41 4.54 7.13 -7.65
CA VAL A 41 5.77 6.69 -6.98
C VAL A 41 5.48 5.43 -6.19
N TRP A 42 6.14 4.33 -6.53
CA TRP A 42 6.03 3.06 -5.82
C TRP A 42 7.30 2.85 -4.99
N LEU A 43 7.11 2.49 -3.72
CA LEU A 43 8.20 2.25 -2.77
C LEU A 43 8.22 0.77 -2.35
N MET A 44 9.39 0.15 -2.44
CA MET A 44 9.64 -1.18 -1.90
C MET A 44 10.69 -1.10 -0.80
N LEU A 45 10.29 -1.38 0.44
CA LEU A 45 11.21 -1.42 1.57
C LEU A 45 11.85 -2.81 1.69
N VAL A 46 13.13 -2.91 1.34
CA VAL A 46 13.92 -4.15 1.45
C VAL A 46 14.83 -4.06 2.67
N ALA A 47 14.68 -5.00 3.60
CA ALA A 47 15.59 -5.18 4.74
C ALA A 47 15.43 -6.60 5.31
N PRO A 48 16.30 -7.06 6.22
CA PRO A 48 16.11 -8.31 6.94
C PRO A 48 14.75 -8.37 7.69
N PRO A 49 14.25 -9.57 8.00
CA PRO A 49 13.06 -9.70 8.84
C PRO A 49 13.28 -9.08 10.22
N SER A 50 12.20 -8.63 10.87
CA SER A 50 12.21 -8.08 12.23
C SER A 50 13.02 -6.78 12.44
N VAL A 51 13.43 -6.08 11.38
CA VAL A 51 14.11 -4.77 11.46
C VAL A 51 13.10 -3.62 11.52
N GLY A 52 11.91 -3.80 12.09
CA GLY A 52 10.96 -2.70 12.32
C GLY A 52 10.31 -2.06 11.09
N LYS A 53 10.41 -2.63 9.88
CA LYS A 53 9.74 -2.08 8.68
C LYS A 53 8.24 -1.83 8.89
N THR A 54 7.60 -2.72 9.63
CA THR A 54 6.17 -2.62 9.93
C THR A 54 5.83 -1.38 10.77
N ILE A 55 6.75 -0.90 11.62
CA ILE A 55 6.56 0.25 12.52
C ILE A 55 6.27 1.53 11.72
N VAL A 56 6.90 1.71 10.56
CA VAL A 56 6.65 2.88 9.70
C VAL A 56 5.49 2.69 8.73
N LEU A 57 5.04 1.45 8.50
CA LEU A 57 3.96 1.14 7.57
C LEU A 57 2.58 1.06 8.24
N GLU A 58 2.51 0.56 9.47
CA GLU A 58 1.26 0.42 10.23
C GLU A 58 0.51 1.75 10.42
N PRO A 59 1.17 2.85 10.82
CA PRO A 59 0.47 4.13 11.00
C PRO A 59 -0.17 4.68 9.72
N LEU A 60 0.21 4.19 8.54
CA LEU A 60 -0.39 4.60 7.27
C LEU A 60 -1.86 4.16 7.15
N GLU A 61 -2.31 3.16 7.92
CA GLU A 61 -3.72 2.73 7.89
C GLU A 61 -4.71 3.82 8.32
N PHE A 62 -4.24 4.81 9.10
CA PHE A 62 -5.05 5.94 9.54
C PHE A 62 -5.17 7.06 8.49
N LEU A 63 -4.47 6.93 7.35
CA LEU A 63 -4.59 7.88 6.26
C LEU A 63 -5.87 7.61 5.44
N PRO A 64 -6.53 8.67 4.92
CA PRO A 64 -7.71 8.50 4.08
C PRO A 64 -7.35 7.71 2.81
N ASN A 65 -8.31 6.96 2.29
CA ASN A 65 -8.18 6.18 1.05
C ASN A 65 -6.97 5.22 1.08
N THR A 66 -6.60 4.72 2.27
CA THR A 66 -5.45 3.83 2.45
C THR A 66 -5.88 2.43 2.89
N ALA A 67 -5.31 1.40 2.29
CA ALA A 67 -5.48 0.02 2.70
C ALA A 67 -4.15 -0.60 3.11
N LEU A 68 -4.09 -1.13 4.33
CA LEU A 68 -2.97 -1.90 4.83
C LEU A 68 -3.26 -3.40 4.71
N LEU A 69 -2.59 -4.06 3.77
CA LEU A 69 -2.85 -5.46 3.39
C LEU A 69 -1.76 -6.40 3.91
N SER A 70 -2.16 -7.44 4.63
CA SER A 70 -1.29 -8.58 4.97
C SER A 70 -1.20 -9.61 3.85
N LYS A 71 -2.25 -9.70 3.02
CA LYS A 71 -2.38 -10.67 1.94
C LYS A 71 -3.19 -10.03 0.81
N ILE A 72 -2.84 -10.39 -0.42
CA ILE A 72 -3.56 -10.00 -1.61
C ILE A 72 -3.85 -11.23 -2.46
N THR A 73 -5.00 -11.24 -3.10
CA THR A 73 -5.45 -12.25 -4.06
C THR A 73 -5.78 -11.58 -5.39
N ASP A 74 -5.96 -12.38 -6.43
CA ASP A 74 -6.40 -11.97 -7.77
C ASP A 74 -7.73 -11.18 -7.79
N LYS A 75 -8.54 -11.34 -6.74
CA LYS A 75 -9.86 -10.67 -6.57
C LYS A 75 -9.85 -9.54 -5.55
N THR A 76 -8.70 -9.23 -4.94
CA THR A 76 -8.63 -8.21 -3.88
C THR A 76 -8.80 -6.81 -4.46
N LEU A 77 -8.03 -6.48 -5.50
CA LEU A 77 -8.04 -5.13 -6.09
C LEU A 77 -9.31 -4.87 -6.89
N ILE A 78 -9.70 -5.84 -7.70
CA ILE A 78 -10.88 -5.76 -8.57
C ILE A 78 -11.73 -7.01 -8.41
N SER A 79 -13.02 -6.81 -8.18
CA SER A 79 -14.02 -7.86 -8.09
C SER A 79 -15.38 -7.34 -8.57
N GLY A 80 -16.16 -8.21 -9.22
CA GLY A 80 -17.58 -7.96 -9.53
C GLY A 80 -18.53 -8.34 -8.40
N ALA A 81 -17.99 -8.83 -7.28
CA ALA A 81 -18.79 -9.20 -6.12
C ALA A 81 -19.23 -7.97 -5.32
N HIS A 82 -20.36 -8.12 -4.62
CA HIS A 82 -20.82 -7.16 -3.63
C HIS A 82 -20.75 -7.79 -2.23
N ASP A 83 -20.56 -6.97 -1.22
CA ASP A 83 -20.65 -7.39 0.18
C ASP A 83 -22.13 -7.61 0.59
N HIS A 84 -22.35 -7.99 1.84
CA HIS A 84 -23.69 -8.25 2.36
C HIS A 84 -24.59 -7.00 2.42
N ASN A 85 -24.02 -5.80 2.32
CA ASN A 85 -24.74 -4.52 2.27
C ASN A 85 -24.95 -4.05 0.82
N GLY A 86 -24.58 -4.86 -0.17
CA GLY A 86 -24.66 -4.49 -1.59
C GLY A 86 -23.59 -3.47 -2.02
N GLN A 87 -22.53 -3.24 -1.24
CA GLN A 87 -21.42 -2.39 -1.63
C GLN A 87 -20.39 -3.19 -2.44
N PRO A 88 -19.66 -2.57 -3.39
CA PRO A 88 -18.63 -3.27 -4.14
C PRO A 88 -17.57 -3.89 -3.20
N ALA A 89 -17.27 -5.17 -3.39
CA ALA A 89 -16.19 -5.85 -2.67
C ALA A 89 -14.79 -5.51 -3.23
N SER A 90 -14.74 -4.83 -4.38
CA SER A 90 -13.52 -4.35 -5.03
C SER A 90 -12.82 -3.30 -4.18
N LEU A 91 -11.59 -3.56 -3.73
CA LEU A 91 -10.85 -2.63 -2.88
C LEU A 91 -10.62 -1.28 -3.56
N LEU A 92 -10.34 -1.26 -4.86
CA LEU A 92 -10.12 -0.01 -5.59
C LEU A 92 -11.39 0.87 -5.62
N LEU A 93 -12.57 0.27 -5.71
CA LEU A 93 -13.83 1.02 -5.64
C LEU A 93 -14.10 1.55 -4.22
N GLN A 94 -13.71 0.81 -3.19
CA GLN A 94 -13.84 1.24 -1.79
C GLN A 94 -12.89 2.40 -1.46
N LEU A 95 -11.66 2.37 -1.98
CA LEU A 95 -10.64 3.41 -1.73
C LEU A 95 -10.83 4.67 -2.60
N GLY A 96 -11.62 4.59 -3.67
CA GLY A 96 -11.93 5.71 -4.55
C GLY A 96 -10.77 6.13 -5.46
N ASN A 97 -10.72 7.42 -5.80
CA ASN A 97 -9.89 7.91 -6.92
C ASN A 97 -8.39 8.08 -6.61
N THR A 98 -8.00 8.11 -5.33
CA THR A 98 -6.60 8.29 -4.92
C THR A 98 -6.19 7.20 -3.92
N PRO A 99 -6.22 5.92 -4.32
CA PRO A 99 -5.98 4.82 -3.42
C PRO A 99 -4.49 4.76 -3.03
N THR A 100 -4.22 4.57 -1.74
CA THR A 100 -2.90 4.16 -1.25
C THR A 100 -2.99 2.71 -0.81
N ILE A 101 -2.14 1.84 -1.35
CA ILE A 101 -2.11 0.43 -0.98
C ILE A 101 -0.76 0.12 -0.36
N VAL A 102 -0.77 -0.37 0.88
CA VAL A 102 0.42 -0.76 1.62
C VAL A 102 0.40 -2.26 1.80
N ILE A 103 1.35 -2.97 1.19
CA ILE A 103 1.48 -4.42 1.32
C ILE A 103 2.59 -4.69 2.34
N LYS A 104 2.21 -5.27 3.48
CA LYS A 104 3.14 -5.50 4.62
C LYS A 104 4.23 -6.52 4.30
N ASP A 105 3.88 -7.54 3.53
CA ASP A 105 4.78 -8.62 3.15
C ASP A 105 4.56 -9.03 1.69
N LEU A 106 5.46 -8.58 0.82
CA LEU A 106 5.46 -8.97 -0.58
C LEU A 106 5.96 -10.41 -0.77
N GLY A 107 6.71 -10.97 0.19
CA GLY A 107 7.21 -12.34 0.14
C GLY A 107 6.08 -13.37 0.07
N ILE A 108 4.95 -13.11 0.75
CA ILE A 108 3.75 -13.96 0.66
C ILE A 108 3.20 -14.00 -0.77
N LEU A 109 3.17 -12.84 -1.45
CA LEU A 109 2.75 -12.74 -2.85
C LEU A 109 3.73 -13.46 -3.78
N LEU A 110 5.02 -13.45 -3.48
CA LEU A 110 6.00 -14.18 -4.29
C LEU A 110 5.87 -15.70 -4.14
N GLN A 111 5.30 -16.18 -3.04
CA GLN A 111 5.11 -17.61 -2.73
C GLN A 111 3.80 -18.20 -3.27
N THR A 112 2.84 -17.38 -3.70
CA THR A 112 1.59 -17.87 -4.32
C THR A 112 1.84 -18.54 -5.68
N THR A 113 0.84 -19.31 -6.14
CA THR A 113 0.90 -20.01 -7.43
C THR A 113 1.24 -19.04 -8.57
N ARG A 114 2.11 -19.46 -9.50
CA ARG A 114 2.56 -18.64 -10.64
C ARG A 114 1.43 -17.95 -11.39
N MET A 115 0.31 -18.65 -11.62
CA MET A 115 -0.86 -18.09 -12.30
C MET A 115 -1.45 -16.89 -11.55
N ASN A 116 -1.63 -17.01 -10.23
CA ASN A 116 -2.16 -15.92 -9.40
C ASN A 116 -1.19 -14.74 -9.38
N ASN A 117 0.12 -15.00 -9.32
CA ASN A 117 1.13 -13.94 -9.33
C ASN A 117 1.07 -13.16 -10.65
N THR A 118 0.98 -13.85 -11.79
CA THR A 118 0.87 -13.18 -13.10
C THR A 118 -0.35 -12.27 -13.17
N THR A 119 -1.51 -12.72 -12.68
CA THR A 119 -2.72 -11.89 -12.65
C THR A 119 -2.55 -10.66 -11.75
N ILE A 120 -2.04 -10.85 -10.52
CA ILE A 120 -1.86 -9.75 -9.56
C ILE A 120 -0.83 -8.73 -10.08
N PHE A 121 0.31 -9.18 -10.62
CA PHE A 121 1.31 -8.29 -11.20
C PHE A 121 0.81 -7.60 -12.48
N GLY A 122 -0.07 -8.24 -13.25
CA GLY A 122 -0.79 -7.60 -14.36
C GLY A 122 -1.65 -6.43 -13.88
N GLN A 123 -2.45 -6.65 -12.83
CA GLN A 123 -3.24 -5.59 -12.19
C GLN A 123 -2.35 -4.46 -11.65
N PHE A 124 -1.23 -4.79 -10.99
CA PHE A 124 -0.27 -3.78 -10.53
C PHE A 124 0.29 -2.92 -11.67
N ARG A 125 0.57 -3.53 -12.82
CA ARG A 125 1.03 -2.80 -14.00
C ARG A 125 -0.03 -1.84 -14.52
N GLU A 126 -1.26 -2.31 -14.70
CA GLU A 126 -2.38 -1.46 -15.15
C GLU A 126 -2.63 -0.30 -14.18
N MET A 127 -2.57 -0.56 -12.86
CA MET A 127 -2.62 0.49 -11.84
C MET A 127 -1.48 1.50 -11.96
N TYR A 128 -0.25 1.04 -12.22
CA TYR A 128 0.90 1.93 -12.42
C TYR A 128 0.74 2.80 -13.68
N ASP A 129 0.21 2.22 -14.76
CA ASP A 129 -0.09 2.91 -16.02
C ASP A 129 -1.26 3.91 -15.88
N GLY A 130 -1.98 3.87 -14.74
CA GLY A 130 -3.03 4.82 -14.37
C GLY A 130 -4.43 4.44 -14.84
N HIS A 131 -4.61 3.24 -15.40
CA HIS A 131 -5.90 2.77 -15.85
C HIS A 131 -6.01 1.25 -15.70
N ILE A 132 -7.09 0.81 -15.04
CA ILE A 132 -7.42 -0.59 -14.85
C ILE A 132 -8.91 -0.77 -15.15
N ASP A 133 -9.26 -1.77 -15.97
CA ASP A 133 -10.64 -2.06 -16.36
C ASP A 133 -10.90 -3.56 -16.23
N ALA A 134 -12.08 -3.91 -15.72
CA ALA A 134 -12.53 -5.29 -15.69
C ALA A 134 -14.03 -5.35 -15.93
N ARG A 135 -14.43 -6.26 -16.82
CA ARG A 135 -15.84 -6.52 -17.10
C ARG A 135 -16.24 -7.86 -16.49
N PHE A 136 -17.29 -7.81 -15.69
CA PHE A 136 -17.89 -8.98 -15.08
C PHE A 136 -19.18 -9.32 -15.82
N GLY A 137 -19.40 -10.60 -16.11
CA GLY A 137 -20.65 -11.06 -16.73
C GLY A 137 -21.84 -10.80 -15.81
N THR A 138 -22.97 -10.43 -16.41
CA THR A 138 -24.28 -10.25 -15.76
C THR A 138 -25.02 -11.56 -15.57
#